data_AF-A0A175YGX2-F1
#
_entry.id   AF-A0A175YGX2-F1
#
_cell.length_a   1.000
_cell.length_b   1.000
_cell.length_c   1.000
_cell.angle_alpha   90.00
_cell.angle_beta   90.00
_cell.angle_gamma   90.00
#
_symmetry.space_group_name_H-M   'P 1'
#
loop_
_entity.id
_entity.type
_entity.pdbx_description
1 polymer ?
#
loop_
_entity_poly.entity_id
_entity_poly.type
_entity_poly.pdbx_seq_one_letter_code
_entity_poly.pdbx_strand_id
1 'polypeptide(L)'
;MLKSIDRWSTINSSSYFCWPSVSCKNVATDFSCIRQCNSKAGKIRHASCIVVNARRRIRYDEDDEEDDGEEYGNNEDVAMLEYYSESVKEVALLVKAEVDEQDVQILVFKGFSSSLSHSTNPDPSRSILPARAKIKSIDRIKGPFNPSNIEYIDKGLSLETFKSQFLSK
;
A
#
# COMPACT_ATOMS: atom_id res chain seq x y z
N MET A 1 -8.65 34.63 -50.30
CA MET A 1 -7.40 34.55 -49.52
C MET A 1 -7.52 33.39 -48.54
N LEU A 2 -7.10 32.20 -48.96
CA LEU A 2 -7.14 30.96 -48.18
C LEU A 2 -5.69 30.53 -47.95
N LYS A 3 -5.28 30.43 -46.68
CA LYS A 3 -3.93 30.00 -46.31
C LYS A 3 -3.90 28.48 -46.28
N SER A 4 -3.12 27.92 -47.20
CA SER A 4 -2.59 26.56 -47.21
C SER A 4 -1.47 26.45 -46.19
N ILE A 5 -1.48 25.41 -45.34
CA ILE A 5 -0.26 24.81 -44.77
C ILE A 5 -0.40 23.28 -44.80
N ASP A 6 0.71 22.68 -45.22
CA ASP A 6 1.09 21.32 -45.60
C ASP A 6 0.80 20.23 -44.54
N ARG A 7 0.28 19.04 -44.89
CA ARG A 7 0.89 17.91 -45.62
C ARG A 7 2.10 17.30 -44.87
N TRP A 8 1.81 16.38 -43.95
CA TRP A 8 2.82 15.50 -43.35
C TRP A 8 3.30 14.45 -44.36
N SER A 9 4.61 14.45 -44.60
CA SER A 9 5.31 13.42 -45.36
C SER A 9 5.65 12.22 -44.49
N THR A 10 5.42 11.05 -45.08
CA THR A 10 5.87 9.72 -44.69
C THR A 10 7.40 9.68 -44.64
N ILE A 11 7.99 9.18 -43.56
CA ILE A 11 9.36 8.66 -43.57
C ILE A 11 9.33 7.24 -43.02
N ASN A 12 9.44 6.32 -43.97
CA ASN A 12 9.89 4.95 -43.81
C ASN A 12 11.38 4.99 -43.40
N SER A 13 11.74 4.36 -42.30
CA SER A 13 13.13 3.97 -42.03
C SER A 13 13.15 2.71 -41.19
N SER A 14 13.35 1.61 -41.92
CA SER A 14 13.80 0.34 -41.41
C SER A 14 15.20 0.49 -40.82
N SER A 15 15.36 0.18 -39.54
CA SER A 15 16.67 -0.16 -38.98
C SER A 15 16.47 -1.06 -37.75
N TYR A 16 16.83 -2.31 -37.97
CA TYR A 16 17.02 -3.39 -37.02
C TYR A 16 17.72 -2.93 -35.74
N PHE A 17 17.14 -3.23 -34.58
CA PHE A 17 17.88 -3.29 -33.32
C PHE A 17 17.43 -4.50 -32.49
N CYS A 18 18.45 -5.25 -32.06
CA CYS A 18 18.39 -6.52 -31.34
C CYS A 18 17.54 -6.47 -30.07
N TRP A 19 16.73 -7.53 -29.90
CA TRP A 19 16.24 -7.98 -28.61
C TRP A 19 17.40 -8.49 -27.74
N PRO A 20 17.53 -8.07 -26.47
CA PRO A 20 18.20 -8.87 -25.48
C PRO A 20 17.23 -9.98 -25.01
N SER A 21 17.44 -11.18 -25.54
CA SER A 21 17.08 -12.42 -24.86
C SER A 21 17.93 -12.55 -23.60
N VAL A 22 17.32 -12.48 -22.42
CA VAL A 22 17.90 -13.05 -21.19
C VAL A 22 16.80 -13.66 -20.33
N SER A 23 16.65 -14.97 -20.51
CA SER A 23 16.57 -16.01 -19.48
C SER A 23 15.89 -15.65 -18.14
N CYS A 24 14.72 -16.27 -17.94
CA CYS A 24 14.10 -16.48 -16.63
C CYS A 24 15.07 -17.14 -15.66
N LYS A 25 15.32 -16.51 -14.50
CA LYS A 25 15.72 -17.22 -13.28
C LYS A 25 14.99 -16.63 -12.08
N ASN A 26 14.41 -17.56 -11.31
CA ASN A 26 13.65 -17.38 -10.09
C ASN A 26 14.32 -16.40 -9.12
N VAL A 27 13.59 -15.38 -8.67
CA VAL A 27 13.95 -14.67 -7.44
C VAL A 27 13.33 -15.47 -6.31
N ALA A 28 14.15 -16.39 -5.76
CA ALA A 28 13.88 -16.96 -4.47
C ALA A 28 13.78 -15.82 -3.45
N THR A 29 12.61 -15.69 -2.84
CA THR A 29 12.45 -14.95 -1.60
C THR A 29 13.19 -15.70 -0.51
N ASP A 30 14.43 -15.32 -0.27
CA ASP A 30 15.22 -15.84 0.84
C ASP A 30 14.66 -15.29 2.16
N PHE A 31 13.82 -16.10 2.79
CA PHE A 31 13.86 -16.25 4.23
C PHE A 31 15.15 -17.01 4.58
N SER A 32 16.16 -16.33 5.12
CA SER A 32 17.08 -17.01 6.03
C SER A 32 17.71 -16.06 7.04
N CYS A 33 17.63 -16.54 8.28
CA CYS A 33 18.10 -15.92 9.50
C CYS A 33 19.64 -15.93 9.59
N ILE A 34 20.14 -15.04 10.47
CA ILE A 34 21.33 -15.22 11.31
C ILE A 34 22.65 -15.45 10.56
N ARG A 35 23.50 -14.43 10.54
CA ARG A 35 24.95 -14.62 10.61
C ARG A 35 25.59 -13.80 11.74
N GLN A 36 25.98 -14.57 12.74
CA GLN A 36 27.03 -14.37 13.74
C GLN A 36 28.09 -13.31 13.36
N CYS A 37 28.19 -12.24 14.15
CA CYS A 37 29.43 -11.49 14.30
C CYS A 37 30.07 -11.90 15.63
N ASN A 38 31.17 -12.65 15.55
CA ASN A 38 31.95 -13.03 16.73
C ASN A 38 33.25 -12.23 16.73
N SER A 39 33.37 -11.24 17.60
CA SER A 39 34.52 -11.11 18.51
C SER A 39 34.52 -9.80 19.33
N LYS A 40 34.70 -10.01 20.64
CA LYS A 40 35.35 -9.16 21.65
C LYS A 40 34.57 -7.99 22.26
N ALA A 41 34.08 -8.29 23.46
CA ALA A 41 34.03 -7.45 24.66
C ALA A 41 33.44 -6.03 24.51
N GLY A 42 32.13 -5.96 24.69
CA GLY A 42 31.42 -4.75 25.11
C GLY A 42 30.01 -5.14 25.55
N LYS A 43 29.63 -4.86 26.79
CA LYS A 43 28.26 -5.06 27.30
C LYS A 43 27.32 -4.13 26.53
N ILE A 44 26.76 -4.61 25.41
CA ILE A 44 25.72 -3.89 24.69
C ILE A 44 24.38 -4.39 25.25
N ARG A 45 23.71 -3.51 25.99
CA ARG A 45 22.32 -3.71 26.40
C ARG A 45 21.52 -3.93 25.11
N HIS A 46 20.86 -5.08 24.99
CA HIS A 46 19.87 -5.33 23.94
C HIS A 46 18.77 -4.28 24.07
N ALA A 47 18.90 -3.18 23.33
CA ALA A 47 17.76 -2.34 23.00
C ALA A 47 16.90 -3.21 22.11
N SER A 48 15.75 -3.62 22.65
CA SER A 48 14.64 -4.19 21.87
C SER A 48 14.45 -3.31 20.65
N CYS A 49 14.86 -3.81 19.49
CA CYS A 49 14.58 -3.18 18.21
C CYS A 49 13.07 -3.34 17.99
N ILE A 50 12.32 -2.35 18.48
CA ILE A 50 10.97 -2.09 18.01
C ILE A 50 11.14 -1.90 16.50
N VAL A 51 10.71 -2.89 15.73
CA VAL A 51 10.57 -2.79 14.27
C VAL A 51 9.47 -1.77 14.02
N VAL A 52 9.85 -0.49 14.08
CA VAL A 52 9.08 0.57 13.47
C VAL A 52 9.11 0.27 11.99
N ASN A 53 7.96 -0.16 11.47
CA ASN A 53 7.72 -0.34 10.06
C ASN A 53 7.80 1.07 9.45
N ALA A 54 9.02 1.50 9.15
CA ALA A 54 9.33 2.84 8.69
C ALA A 54 8.69 2.98 7.32
N ARG A 55 7.49 3.54 7.29
CA ARG A 55 6.86 4.08 6.09
C ARG A 55 7.95 4.85 5.34
N ARG A 56 8.29 4.43 4.12
CA ARG A 56 9.27 5.14 3.29
C ARG A 56 8.82 6.59 3.22
N ARG A 57 9.53 7.47 3.92
CA ARG A 57 9.27 8.91 3.90
C ARG A 57 9.58 9.41 2.49
N ILE A 58 8.55 9.84 1.78
CA ILE A 58 8.70 10.67 0.58
C ILE A 58 9.09 12.07 1.09
N ARG A 59 10.21 12.63 0.61
CA ARG A 59 10.55 14.04 0.87
C ARG A 59 9.60 14.88 0.03
N TYR A 60 8.55 15.41 0.65
CA TYR A 60 7.87 16.57 0.11
C TYR A 60 8.68 17.80 0.53
N ASP A 61 8.85 18.78 -0.37
CA ASP A 61 9.55 20.02 -0.07
C ASP A 61 8.74 20.79 1.00
N GLU A 62 9.42 21.20 2.07
CA GLU A 62 8.88 21.83 3.29
C GLU A 62 8.51 23.31 3.05
N ASP A 63 7.70 23.60 2.03
CA ASP A 63 7.14 24.94 1.82
C ASP A 63 5.63 24.77 1.59
N ASP A 64 4.86 24.68 2.67
CA ASP A 64 3.54 25.32 2.82
C ASP A 64 2.85 24.89 4.14
N GLU A 65 2.71 25.91 5.00
CA GLU A 65 1.60 26.20 5.92
C GLU A 65 1.45 25.42 7.25
N GLU A 66 1.07 26.20 8.25
CA GLU A 66 1.02 25.93 9.69
C GLU A 66 0.15 24.71 10.04
N ASP A 67 0.75 23.72 10.70
CA ASP A 67 0.07 22.54 11.23
C ASP A 67 -0.70 22.89 12.52
N ASP A 68 -1.94 23.36 12.36
CA ASP A 68 -2.91 23.59 13.43
C ASP A 68 -3.94 22.45 13.53
N GLY A 69 -3.52 21.19 13.72
CA GLY A 69 -4.52 20.12 13.84
C GLY A 69 -4.07 18.69 14.09
N GLU A 70 -3.01 18.49 14.86
CA GLU A 70 -2.60 17.20 15.46
C GLU A 70 -3.70 16.63 16.39
N GLU A 71 -4.81 16.11 15.84
CA GLU A 71 -5.69 15.15 16.53
C GLU A 71 -6.40 14.16 15.57
N TYR A 72 -5.81 13.87 14.41
CA TYR A 72 -6.21 12.73 13.58
C TYR A 72 -5.28 11.55 13.90
N GLY A 73 -5.45 10.96 15.08
CA GLY A 73 -4.64 9.83 15.53
C GLY A 73 -4.62 8.67 14.53
N ASN A 74 -3.51 7.92 14.50
CA ASN A 74 -3.36 6.76 13.62
C ASN A 74 -4.34 5.64 13.99
N ASN A 75 -5.05 5.10 13.01
CA ASN A 75 -5.88 3.93 13.21
C ASN A 75 -5.03 2.64 13.14
N GLU A 76 -4.89 1.96 14.29
CA GLU A 76 -4.10 0.72 14.39
C GLU A 76 -4.67 -0.43 13.56
N ASP A 77 -5.99 -0.49 13.41
CA ASP A 77 -6.62 -1.55 12.63
C ASP A 77 -6.34 -1.39 11.14
N VAL A 78 -6.36 -0.15 10.62
CA VAL A 78 -5.97 0.11 9.22
C VAL A 78 -4.51 -0.23 9.00
N ALA A 79 -3.62 0.13 9.93
CA ALA A 79 -2.20 -0.21 9.83
C ALA A 79 -1.96 -1.73 9.82
N MET A 80 -2.74 -2.49 10.59
CA MET A 80 -2.72 -3.96 10.55
C MET A 80 -3.15 -4.50 9.18
N LEU A 81 -4.22 -3.94 8.59
CA LEU A 81 -4.72 -4.37 7.28
C LEU A 81 -3.75 -4.03 6.15
N GLU A 82 -3.07 -2.88 6.24
CA GLU A 82 -1.96 -2.50 5.35
C GLU A 82 -0.86 -3.56 5.40
N TYR A 83 -0.39 -3.91 6.60
CA TYR A 83 0.66 -4.92 6.80
C TYR A 83 0.25 -6.29 6.23
N TYR A 84 -0.99 -6.70 6.47
CA TYR A 84 -1.52 -7.94 5.89
C TYR A 84 -1.50 -7.91 4.36
N SER A 85 -1.98 -6.82 3.76
CA SER A 85 -2.05 -6.67 2.30
C SER A 85 -0.67 -6.59 1.64
N GLU A 86 0.33 -6.07 2.35
CA GLU A 86 1.72 -6.09 1.91
C GLU A 86 2.26 -7.53 1.82
N SER A 87 1.89 -8.37 2.79
CA SER A 87 2.28 -9.77 2.86
C SER A 87 1.58 -10.63 1.80
N VAL A 88 0.31 -10.34 1.48
CA VAL A 88 -0.53 -11.11 0.55
C VAL A 88 -0.88 -10.28 -0.69
N LYS A 89 0.05 -10.22 -1.65
CA LYS A 89 -0.03 -9.32 -2.82
C LYS A 89 -1.11 -9.64 -3.85
N GLU A 90 -1.68 -10.85 -3.79
CA GLU A 90 -2.74 -11.31 -4.70
C GLU A 90 -4.14 -10.91 -4.22
N VAL A 91 -4.24 -10.28 -3.05
CA VAL A 91 -5.51 -9.89 -2.42
C VAL A 91 -5.54 -8.38 -2.21
N ALA A 92 -6.67 -7.77 -2.52
CA ALA A 92 -7.03 -6.43 -2.07
C ALA A 92 -8.14 -6.54 -1.01
N LEU A 93 -8.20 -5.55 -0.12
CA LEU A 93 -9.21 -5.49 0.92
C LEU A 93 -10.12 -4.31 0.68
N LEU A 94 -11.42 -4.55 0.66
CA LEU A 94 -12.43 -3.50 0.63
C LEU A 94 -13.00 -3.39 2.04
N VAL A 95 -12.69 -2.29 2.71
CA VAL A 95 -13.02 -2.10 4.12
C VAL A 95 -14.10 -1.04 4.21
N LYS A 96 -15.16 -1.35 4.95
CA LYS A 96 -16.20 -0.38 5.31
C LYS A 96 -15.96 0.01 6.76
N ALA A 97 -15.80 1.31 6.97
CA ALA A 97 -15.61 1.89 8.29
C ALA A 97 -16.64 2.98 8.52
N GLU A 98 -16.88 3.28 9.78
CA GLU A 98 -17.73 4.36 10.23
C GLU A 98 -16.87 5.40 10.93
N VAL A 99 -16.99 6.64 10.47
CA VAL A 99 -16.31 7.82 11.02
C VAL A 99 -17.40 8.84 11.32
N ASP A 100 -17.59 9.19 12.59
CA ASP A 100 -18.60 10.19 13.00
C ASP A 100 -20.00 9.90 12.41
N GLU A 101 -20.45 8.63 12.49
CA GLU A 101 -21.73 8.14 11.96
C GLU A 101 -21.85 8.14 10.42
N GLN A 102 -20.78 8.54 9.72
CA GLN A 102 -20.69 8.46 8.27
C GLN A 102 -19.98 7.17 7.84
N ASP A 103 -20.64 6.42 6.96
CA ASP A 103 -20.03 5.26 6.32
C ASP A 103 -19.02 5.70 5.25
N VAL A 104 -17.79 5.23 5.42
CA VAL A 104 -16.65 5.48 4.53
C VAL A 104 -16.12 4.15 4.03
N GLN A 105 -15.81 4.09 2.75
CA GLN A 105 -15.19 2.91 2.15
C GLN A 105 -13.73 3.20 1.81
N ILE A 106 -12.85 2.28 2.20
CA ILE A 106 -11.43 2.33 1.85
C ILE A 106 -11.02 1.03 1.15
N LEU A 107 -10.07 1.15 0.23
CA LEU A 107 -9.39 0.06 -0.43
C LEU A 107 -7.99 -0.08 0.17
N VAL A 108 -7.56 -1.28 0.52
CA VAL A 108 -6.19 -1.56 0.97
C VAL A 108 -5.54 -2.55 0.00
N PHE A 109 -4.39 -2.16 -0.58
CA PHE A 109 -3.66 -2.98 -1.52
C PHE A 109 -2.14 -2.73 -1.44
N LYS A 110 -1.36 -3.81 -1.32
CA LYS A 110 0.11 -3.79 -1.27
C LYS A 110 0.69 -2.84 -0.22
N GLY A 111 0.08 -2.78 0.96
CA GLY A 111 0.56 -1.94 2.07
C GLY A 111 0.10 -0.49 2.03
N PHE A 112 -0.74 -0.10 1.06
CA PHE A 112 -1.31 1.24 0.99
C PHE A 112 -2.82 1.17 1.11
N SER A 113 -3.38 2.15 1.82
CA SER A 113 -4.81 2.40 1.86
C SER A 113 -5.17 3.52 0.87
N SER A 114 -6.41 3.55 0.40
CA SER A 114 -6.98 4.63 -0.41
C SER A 114 -8.47 4.78 -0.12
N SER A 115 -8.95 6.01 0.07
CA SER A 115 -10.37 6.28 0.26
C SER A 115 -11.09 6.18 -1.09
N LEU A 116 -12.24 5.50 -1.10
CA LEU A 116 -13.15 5.45 -2.25
C LEU A 116 -14.30 6.46 -2.15
N SER A 117 -14.54 6.99 -0.95
CA SER A 117 -15.63 7.94 -0.68
C SER A 117 -15.18 9.41 -0.73
N HIS A 118 -13.90 9.68 -0.43
CA HIS A 118 -13.36 11.04 -0.31
C HIS A 118 -11.96 11.12 -0.91
N SER A 119 -11.41 12.34 -1.00
CA SER A 119 -10.02 12.52 -1.41
C SER A 119 -9.06 11.77 -0.47
N THR A 120 -8.05 11.14 -1.04
CA THR A 120 -6.96 10.50 -0.28
C THR A 120 -5.85 11.52 -0.09
N ASN A 121 -5.27 11.59 1.11
CA ASN A 121 -4.11 12.45 1.35
C ASN A 121 -2.93 11.98 0.48
N PRO A 122 -2.21 12.88 -0.21
CA PRO A 122 -1.06 12.48 -1.03
C PRO A 122 0.08 11.87 -0.24
N ASP A 123 0.20 12.18 1.06
CA ASP A 123 1.23 11.62 1.92
C ASP A 123 0.85 10.21 2.42
N PRO A 124 1.57 9.14 1.99
CA PRO A 124 1.32 7.78 2.46
C PRO A 124 1.71 7.58 3.93
N SER A 125 2.41 8.54 4.55
CA SER A 125 2.77 8.48 5.95
C SER A 125 1.59 8.75 6.89
N ARG A 126 0.49 9.35 6.38
CA ARG A 126 -0.71 9.68 7.14
C ARG A 126 -1.77 8.59 7.01
N SER A 127 -2.42 8.23 8.11
CA SER A 127 -3.54 7.28 8.07
C SER A 127 -4.75 7.93 7.40
N ILE A 128 -5.46 7.15 6.56
CA ILE A 128 -6.65 7.63 5.85
C ILE A 128 -7.87 7.71 6.76
N LEU A 129 -7.95 6.84 7.77
CA LEU A 129 -9.02 6.88 8.76
C LEU A 129 -8.49 7.41 10.09
N PRO A 130 -9.27 8.24 10.80
CA PRO A 130 -8.90 8.67 12.15
C PRO A 130 -8.92 7.49 13.14
N ALA A 131 -8.24 7.66 14.27
CA ALA A 131 -8.22 6.68 15.36
C ALA A 131 -9.62 6.33 15.90
N ARG A 132 -10.58 7.27 15.85
CA ARG A 132 -11.97 7.03 16.25
C ARG A 132 -12.78 6.16 15.27
N ALA A 133 -12.27 5.93 14.07
CA ALA A 133 -12.97 5.17 13.04
C ALA A 133 -13.14 3.71 13.44
N LYS A 134 -14.35 3.17 13.26
CA LYS A 134 -14.66 1.77 13.56
C LYS A 134 -14.83 0.97 12.28
N ILE A 135 -14.13 -0.15 12.17
CA ILE A 135 -14.26 -1.04 11.02
C ILE A 135 -15.54 -1.88 11.19
N LYS A 136 -16.49 -1.71 10.28
CA LYS A 136 -17.76 -2.46 10.25
C LYS A 136 -17.59 -3.81 9.57
N SER A 137 -16.95 -3.83 8.40
CA SER A 137 -16.78 -5.06 7.62
C SER A 137 -15.56 -4.99 6.72
N ILE A 138 -14.96 -6.15 6.48
CA ILE A 138 -13.83 -6.33 5.56
C ILE A 138 -14.25 -7.37 4.52
N ASP A 139 -14.14 -6.99 3.25
CA ASP A 139 -14.28 -7.91 2.12
C ASP A 139 -12.88 -8.19 1.55
N ARG A 140 -12.55 -9.47 1.36
CA ARG A 140 -11.32 -9.89 0.68
C ARG A 140 -11.66 -10.11 -0.79
N ILE A 141 -10.96 -9.41 -1.67
CA ILE A 141 -11.18 -9.48 -3.11
C ILE A 141 -9.87 -9.81 -3.82
N LYS A 142 -9.95 -10.37 -5.00
CA LYS A 142 -8.77 -10.68 -5.80
C LYS A 142 -8.12 -9.38 -6.29
N GLY A 143 -6.81 -9.29 -6.15
CA GLY A 143 -5.99 -8.22 -6.70
C GLY A 143 -5.56 -8.53 -8.15
N PRO A 144 -5.29 -7.50 -8.97
CA PRO A 144 -5.50 -6.08 -8.71
C PRO A 144 -6.99 -5.71 -8.71
N PHE A 145 -7.34 -4.64 -8.00
CA PHE A 145 -8.73 -4.19 -7.91
C PHE A 145 -9.26 -3.73 -9.28
N ASN A 146 -10.35 -4.34 -9.73
CA ASN A 146 -11.08 -3.93 -10.94
C ASN A 146 -12.51 -3.49 -10.55
N PRO A 147 -12.83 -2.19 -10.61
CA PRO A 147 -14.14 -1.69 -10.18
C PRO A 147 -15.29 -2.15 -11.09
N SER A 148 -15.02 -2.46 -12.37
CA SER A 148 -16.04 -2.95 -13.30
C SER A 148 -16.38 -4.42 -13.10
N ASN A 149 -15.49 -5.20 -12.48
CA ASN A 149 -15.70 -6.61 -12.18
C ASN A 149 -14.95 -7.02 -10.90
N ILE A 150 -15.64 -6.89 -9.76
CA ILE A 150 -15.07 -7.21 -8.45
C ILE A 150 -15.19 -8.72 -8.18
N GLU A 151 -14.05 -9.41 -8.14
CA GLU A 151 -13.96 -10.84 -7.78
C GLU A 151 -13.78 -11.00 -6.25
N TYR A 152 -14.85 -11.39 -5.57
CA TYR A 152 -14.82 -11.59 -4.11
C TYR A 152 -14.34 -12.98 -3.72
N ILE A 153 -13.43 -13.03 -2.74
CA ILE A 153 -12.94 -14.25 -2.09
C ILE A 153 -13.76 -14.47 -0.81
N ASP A 154 -13.79 -13.47 0.08
CA ASP A 154 -14.57 -13.48 1.32
C ASP A 154 -15.36 -12.16 1.43
N LYS A 155 -16.55 -12.22 2.03
CA LYS A 155 -17.43 -11.05 2.21
C LYS A 155 -17.87 -10.91 3.66
N GLY A 156 -18.01 -9.67 4.10
CA GLY A 156 -18.66 -9.32 5.36
C GLY A 156 -17.90 -9.78 6.61
N LEU A 157 -16.58 -9.90 6.55
CA LEU A 157 -15.79 -10.34 7.69
C LEU A 157 -15.77 -9.25 8.76
N SER A 158 -16.07 -9.61 10.01
CA SER A 158 -15.79 -8.72 11.15
C SER A 158 -14.29 -8.64 11.38
N LEU A 159 -13.84 -7.53 11.97
CA LEU A 159 -12.43 -7.31 12.29
C LEU A 159 -11.84 -8.42 13.16
N GLU A 160 -12.56 -8.86 14.19
CA GLU A 160 -12.14 -9.93 15.10
C GLU A 160 -12.00 -11.27 14.38
N THR A 161 -12.96 -11.58 13.49
CA THR A 161 -12.95 -12.79 12.66
C THR A 161 -11.74 -12.77 11.73
N PHE A 162 -11.47 -11.62 11.12
CA PHE A 162 -10.31 -11.42 10.25
C PHE A 162 -9.00 -11.65 11.01
N LYS A 163 -8.83 -11.01 12.18
CA LYS A 163 -7.63 -11.18 13.04
C LYS A 163 -7.41 -12.66 13.38
N SER A 164 -8.46 -13.35 13.80
CA SER A 164 -8.39 -14.75 14.21
C SER A 164 -8.00 -15.69 13.06
N GLN A 165 -8.54 -15.48 11.86
CA GLN A 165 -8.31 -16.36 10.71
C GLN A 165 -6.98 -16.10 9.98
N PHE A 166 -6.55 -14.84 9.92
CA PHE A 166 -5.46 -14.43 9.02
C PHE A 166 -4.20 -13.92 9.72
N LEU A 167 -4.27 -13.54 11.00
CA LEU A 167 -3.11 -13.05 11.75
C LEU A 167 -2.57 -14.03 12.81
N SER A 168 -3.32 -15.08 13.15
CA SER A 168 -2.91 -16.05 14.20
C SER A 168 -1.94 -17.14 13.74
N LYS A 169 -1.42 -17.04 12.51
CA LYS A 169 -0.57 -18.07 11.87
C LYS A 169 0.93 -17.81 12.03
#